data_AF-A0A914TI87-F1
#
_entry.id   AF-A0A914TI87-F1
#
_cell.length_a   1.000
_cell.length_b   1.000
_cell.length_c   1.000
_cell.angle_alpha   90.00
_cell.angle_beta   90.00
_cell.angle_gamma   90.00
#
_symmetry.space_group_name_H-M   'P 1'
#
loop_
_entity.id
_entity.type
_entity.pdbx_description
1 polymer ?
#
loop_
_entity_poly.entity_id
_entity_poly.type
_entity_poly.pdbx_seq_one_letter_code
_entity_poly.pdbx_strand_id
1 'polypeptide(L)'
;MAVIGLIQPIGSVAPISEMQSRWAAAVFAGKTFLPSFEEMISDIETKKFEMKKRYFKSPKHTLQVDFVPYMDEIAEIVGCKPSLTQTFFKDFRFFMRLFLGANAPYIYRLVGPNSWDGAKEAIYSLPERVKLPLKNRECRTRKHKKRGTLVRAFFKREKHMFEKNTVI
;
A
#
# COMPACT_ATOMS: atom_id res chain seq x y z
N MET A 1 17.96 3.38 18.87
CA MET A 1 16.73 4.19 18.97
C MET A 1 16.15 4.37 17.58
N ALA A 2 14.83 4.35 17.43
CA ALA A 2 14.15 4.64 16.15
C ALA A 2 12.99 5.61 16.43
N VAL A 3 12.75 6.55 15.50
CA VAL A 3 11.64 7.50 15.59
C VAL A 3 10.61 7.12 14.54
N ILE A 4 9.36 6.90 14.98
CA ILE A 4 8.26 6.41 14.14
C ILE A 4 7.19 7.50 14.04
N GLY A 5 6.66 7.72 12.83
CA GLY A 5 5.59 8.69 12.57
C GLY A 5 6.04 10.15 12.46
N LEU A 6 7.34 10.44 12.59
CA LEU A 6 7.89 11.77 12.34
C LEU A 6 8.08 12.02 10.82
N ILE A 7 6.97 12.13 10.11
CA ILE A 7 6.93 12.32 8.65
C ILE A 7 5.63 13.01 8.24
N GLN A 8 5.68 13.83 7.19
CA GLN A 8 4.49 14.52 6.64
C GLN A 8 4.20 14.02 5.22
N PRO A 9 3.53 12.87 5.08
CA PRO A 9 3.28 12.28 3.78
C PRO A 9 2.10 12.94 3.07
N ILE A 10 2.14 12.91 1.74
CA ILE A 10 0.94 13.14 0.91
C ILE A 10 0.15 11.81 0.90
N GLY A 11 -0.54 11.52 2.02
CA GLY A 11 -1.23 10.25 2.24
C GLY A 11 -1.57 10.01 3.71
N SER A 12 -1.85 8.75 4.07
CA SER A 12 -2.14 8.38 5.46
C SER A 12 -0.85 8.06 6.22
N VAL A 13 -0.67 8.65 7.41
CA VAL A 13 0.48 8.38 8.30
C VAL A 13 0.40 6.99 8.94
N ALA A 14 -0.80 6.50 9.24
CA ALA A 14 -0.99 5.22 9.93
C ALA A 14 -0.29 4.01 9.25
N PRO A 15 -0.47 3.75 7.93
CA PRO A 15 0.26 2.67 7.26
C PRO A 15 1.76 2.94 7.14
N ILE A 16 2.19 4.20 7.08
CA ILE A 16 3.61 4.53 7.10
C ILE A 16 4.24 4.19 8.45
N SER A 17 3.61 4.58 9.55
CA SER A 17 4.07 4.25 10.90
C SER A 17 4.10 2.74 11.14
N GLU A 18 3.16 1.99 10.57
CA GLU A 18 3.17 0.52 10.62
C GLU A 18 4.39 -0.07 9.88
N MET A 19 4.67 0.39 8.68
CA MET A 19 5.85 -0.04 7.91
C MET A 19 7.18 0.35 8.57
N GLN A 20 7.28 1.57 9.09
CA GLN A 20 8.43 2.02 9.88
C GLN A 20 8.63 1.13 11.12
N SER A 21 7.54 0.77 11.80
CA SER A 21 7.59 -0.12 12.97
C SER A 21 8.09 -1.51 12.60
N ARG A 22 7.63 -2.06 11.46
CA ARG A 22 8.09 -3.37 10.96
C ARG A 22 9.59 -3.38 10.70
N TRP A 23 10.09 -2.35 10.03
CA TRP A 23 11.52 -2.22 9.76
C TRP A 23 12.32 -2.02 11.05
N ALA A 24 11.92 -1.10 11.92
CA ALA A 24 12.60 -0.85 13.19
C ALA A 24 12.65 -2.10 14.08
N ALA A 25 11.55 -2.86 14.16
CA ALA A 25 11.52 -4.12 14.89
C ALA A 25 12.44 -5.18 14.27
N ALA A 26 12.53 -5.26 12.94
CA ALA A 26 13.46 -6.16 12.26
C ALA A 26 14.93 -5.80 12.52
N VAL A 27 15.25 -4.50 12.58
CA VAL A 27 16.58 -4.00 12.93
C VAL A 27 16.93 -4.33 14.38
N PHE A 28 16.03 -4.06 15.32
CA PHE A 28 16.26 -4.38 16.74
C PHE A 28 16.33 -5.88 17.00
N ALA A 29 15.63 -6.69 16.21
CA ALA A 29 15.75 -8.15 16.27
C ALA A 29 17.00 -8.70 15.57
N GLY A 30 17.85 -7.87 14.98
CA GLY A 30 19.06 -8.29 14.27
C GLY A 30 18.79 -9.02 12.95
N LYS A 31 17.57 -8.92 12.39
CA LYS A 31 17.18 -9.56 11.13
C LYS A 31 17.53 -8.73 9.90
N THR A 32 17.62 -7.42 10.07
CA THR A 32 18.00 -6.45 9.04
C THR A 32 19.05 -5.50 9.59
N PHE A 33 20.04 -5.16 8.79
CA PHE A 33 21.13 -4.27 9.21
C PHE A 33 20.98 -2.90 8.55
N LEU A 34 21.40 -1.86 9.27
CA LEU A 34 21.51 -0.53 8.70
C LEU A 34 22.78 -0.46 7.82
N PRO A 35 22.77 0.35 6.77
CA PRO A 35 23.98 0.62 5.98
C PRO A 35 25.02 1.36 6.83
N SER A 36 26.22 1.54 6.27
CA SER A 36 27.29 2.27 6.95
C SER A 36 26.89 3.72 7.25
N PHE A 37 27.59 4.33 8.20
CA PHE A 37 27.34 5.73 8.57
C PHE A 37 27.48 6.68 7.37
N GLU A 38 28.51 6.47 6.54
CA GLU A 38 28.77 7.31 5.36
C GLU A 38 27.64 7.20 4.32
N GLU A 39 27.15 5.99 4.06
CA GLU A 39 26.02 5.75 3.16
C GLU A 39 24.74 6.41 3.70
N MET A 40 24.48 6.32 5.01
CA MET A 40 23.32 6.97 5.63
C MET A 40 23.38 8.49 5.49
N ILE A 41 24.53 9.12 5.71
CA ILE A 41 24.69 10.56 5.56
C ILE A 41 24.50 10.99 4.10
N SER A 42 25.10 10.24 3.16
CA SER A 42 24.94 10.50 1.72
C SER A 42 23.49 10.39 1.25
N ASP A 43 22.75 9.40 1.73
CA ASP A 43 21.31 9.25 1.43
C ASP A 43 20.50 10.42 1.99
N ILE A 44 20.77 10.85 3.22
CA ILE A 44 20.11 12.01 3.84
C ILE A 44 20.33 13.28 3.01
N GLU A 45 21.56 13.54 2.57
CA GLU A 45 21.90 14.70 1.75
C GLU A 45 21.19 14.65 0.39
N THR A 46 21.20 13.48 -0.25
CA THR A 46 20.53 13.24 -1.54
C THR A 46 19.03 13.49 -1.43
N LYS A 47 18.36 12.92 -0.42
CA LYS A 47 16.92 13.13 -0.18
C LYS A 47 16.59 14.59 0.14
N LYS A 48 17.42 15.29 0.92
CA LYS A 48 17.25 16.73 1.18
C LYS A 48 17.37 17.55 -0.11
N PHE A 49 18.32 17.21 -0.98
CA PHE A 49 18.50 17.87 -2.27
C PHE A 49 17.30 17.66 -3.20
N GLU A 50 16.82 16.42 -3.33
CA GLU A 50 15.66 16.11 -4.15
C GLU A 50 14.37 16.77 -3.65
N MET A 51 14.16 16.77 -2.33
CA MET A 51 13.02 17.45 -1.71
C MET A 51 13.06 18.95 -1.99
N LYS A 52 14.24 19.58 -1.88
CA LYS A 52 14.44 21.02 -2.19
C LYS A 52 14.23 21.35 -3.67
N LYS A 53 14.47 20.40 -4.57
CA LYS A 53 14.22 20.56 -6.02
C LYS A 53 12.73 20.41 -6.35
N ARG A 54 12.03 19.49 -5.68
CA ARG A 54 10.60 19.21 -5.92
C ARG A 54 9.66 20.20 -5.23
N TYR A 55 9.99 20.65 -4.03
CA TYR A 55 9.12 21.50 -3.21
C TYR A 55 9.66 22.94 -3.12
N PHE A 56 8.75 23.91 -3.14
CA PHE A 56 9.09 25.32 -2.93
C PHE A 56 9.76 25.51 -1.54
N LYS A 57 10.75 26.41 -1.42
CA LYS A 57 11.43 26.69 -0.15
C LYS A 57 10.44 27.31 0.85
N SER A 58 9.77 26.49 1.65
CA SER A 58 8.97 26.91 2.80
C SER A 58 9.33 26.04 4.01
N PRO A 59 9.34 26.59 5.23
CA PRO A 59 9.55 25.83 6.47
C PRO A 59 8.57 24.66 6.64
N LYS A 60 7.41 24.70 5.95
CA LYS A 60 6.37 23.66 5.97
C LYS A 60 6.71 22.42 5.14
N HIS A 61 7.72 22.46 4.27
CA HIS A 61 8.10 21.36 3.37
C HIS A 61 9.34 20.60 3.85
N THR A 62 9.67 20.67 5.14
CA THR A 62 10.92 20.11 5.69
C THR A 62 10.91 18.58 5.79
N LEU A 63 9.72 17.95 5.83
CA LEU A 63 9.55 16.49 6.02
C LEU A 63 8.54 15.88 5.03
N GLN A 64 8.34 16.53 3.88
CA GLN A 64 7.35 16.07 2.91
C GLN A 64 7.86 14.92 2.06
N VAL A 65 7.04 13.87 2.00
CA VAL A 65 7.38 12.62 1.33
C VAL A 65 6.17 12.10 0.56
N ASP A 66 6.43 11.57 -0.64
CA ASP A 66 5.43 10.91 -1.45
C ASP A 66 5.12 9.52 -0.86
N PHE A 67 3.83 9.21 -0.67
CA PHE A 67 3.41 7.99 0.01
C PHE A 67 3.94 6.71 -0.67
N VAL A 68 3.78 6.59 -1.99
CA VAL A 68 4.12 5.35 -2.73
C VAL A 68 5.63 5.08 -2.76
N PRO A 69 6.49 6.02 -3.18
CA PRO A 69 7.94 5.78 -3.22
C PRO A 69 8.51 5.40 -1.86
N TYR A 70 8.07 6.08 -0.80
CA TYR A 70 8.53 5.82 0.56
C TYR A 70 8.11 4.44 1.08
N MET A 71 6.85 4.08 0.86
CA MET A 71 6.35 2.77 1.25
C MET A 71 7.04 1.66 0.48
N ASP A 72 7.32 1.85 -0.82
CA ASP A 72 8.04 0.89 -1.65
C ASP A 72 9.51 0.74 -1.24
N GLU A 73 10.17 1.83 -0.84
CA GLU A 73 11.55 1.81 -0.32
C GLU A 73 11.64 0.97 0.96
N ILE A 74 10.77 1.24 1.95
CA ILE A 74 10.75 0.44 3.19
C ILE A 74 10.35 -1.01 2.88
N ALA A 75 9.40 -1.23 1.97
CA ALA A 75 8.97 -2.56 1.60
C ALA A 75 10.08 -3.38 0.94
N GLU A 76 10.99 -2.73 0.22
CA GLU A 76 12.16 -3.37 -0.37
C GLU A 76 13.16 -3.80 0.71
N ILE A 77 13.44 -2.92 1.69
CA ILE A 77 14.32 -3.23 2.82
C ILE A 77 13.75 -4.38 3.69
N VAL A 78 12.44 -4.37 3.93
CA VAL A 78 11.76 -5.44 4.69
C VAL A 78 11.53 -6.71 3.86
N GLY A 79 11.64 -6.63 2.53
CA GLY A 79 11.38 -7.74 1.62
C GLY A 79 9.89 -8.09 1.44
N CYS A 80 8.98 -7.12 1.66
CA CYS A 80 7.53 -7.30 1.47
C CYS A 80 6.98 -6.62 0.21
N LYS A 81 7.85 -6.04 -0.64
CA LYS A 81 7.46 -5.44 -1.91
C LYS A 81 7.04 -6.52 -2.93
N PRO A 82 5.80 -6.52 -3.42
CA PRO A 82 5.38 -7.49 -4.42
C PRO A 82 6.04 -7.15 -5.77
N SER A 83 6.71 -8.14 -6.37
CA SER A 83 7.27 -7.99 -7.71
C SER A 83 6.13 -7.89 -8.74
N LEU A 84 6.00 -6.72 -9.35
CA LEU A 84 4.97 -6.42 -10.34
C LEU A 84 5.06 -7.33 -11.58
N THR A 85 6.26 -7.64 -12.03
CA THR A 85 6.51 -8.54 -13.17
C THR A 85 6.04 -9.96 -12.90
N GLN A 86 6.37 -10.54 -11.74
CA GLN A 86 5.88 -11.88 -11.40
C GLN A 86 4.35 -11.88 -11.25
N THR A 87 3.77 -10.82 -10.69
CA THR A 87 2.32 -10.69 -10.55
C THR A 87 1.64 -10.59 -11.92
N PHE A 88 2.26 -9.88 -12.86
CA PHE A 88 1.79 -9.76 -14.24
C PHE A 88 1.66 -11.12 -14.94
N PHE A 89 2.69 -11.97 -14.82
CA PHE A 89 2.71 -13.29 -15.45
C PHE A 89 1.83 -14.32 -14.73
N LYS A 90 1.71 -14.26 -13.40
CA LYS A 90 0.86 -15.18 -12.62
C LYS A 90 -0.62 -14.85 -12.77
N ASP A 91 -0.98 -13.61 -12.47
CA ASP A 91 -2.36 -13.13 -12.39
C ASP A 91 -2.50 -11.75 -13.05
N PHE A 92 -2.57 -11.70 -14.38
CA PHE A 92 -2.72 -10.44 -15.12
C PHE A 92 -3.91 -9.57 -14.64
N ARG A 93 -5.01 -10.21 -14.25
CA ARG A 93 -6.17 -9.48 -13.67
C ARG A 93 -5.79 -8.83 -12.34
N PHE A 94 -5.14 -9.56 -11.44
CA PHE A 94 -4.72 -9.00 -10.16
C PHE A 94 -3.64 -7.92 -10.35
N PHE A 95 -2.73 -8.09 -11.31
CA PHE A 95 -1.80 -7.04 -11.71
C PHE A 95 -2.53 -5.76 -12.13
N MET A 96 -3.53 -5.85 -13.00
CA MET A 96 -4.34 -4.68 -13.39
C MET A 96 -5.06 -4.05 -12.20
N ARG A 97 -5.42 -4.84 -11.17
CA ARG A 97 -5.96 -4.31 -9.92
C ARG A 97 -4.94 -3.49 -9.14
N LEU A 98 -3.71 -3.97 -9.04
CA LEU A 98 -2.64 -3.26 -8.33
C LEU A 98 -2.20 -2.00 -9.09
N PHE A 99 -2.11 -2.09 -10.42
CA PHE A 99 -1.59 -1.03 -11.27
C PHE A 99 -2.60 0.10 -11.53
N LEU A 100 -3.87 -0.23 -11.83
CA LEU A 100 -4.93 0.77 -12.09
C LEU A 100 -5.83 1.05 -10.89
N GLY A 101 -5.70 0.26 -9.82
CA GLY A 101 -6.51 0.43 -8.61
C GLY A 101 -5.94 1.50 -7.68
N ALA A 102 -6.70 1.77 -6.61
CA ALA A 102 -6.18 2.59 -5.52
C ALA A 102 -5.06 1.83 -4.80
N ASN A 103 -3.93 2.50 -4.54
CA ASN A 103 -2.88 1.94 -3.70
C ASN A 103 -3.41 1.84 -2.26
N ALA A 104 -3.59 0.60 -1.79
CA ALA A 104 -4.05 0.30 -0.44
C ALA A 104 -2.92 -0.38 0.34
N PRO A 105 -2.78 -0.13 1.65
CA PRO A 105 -1.66 -0.64 2.43
C PRO A 105 -1.64 -2.18 2.56
N TYR A 106 -2.75 -2.86 2.24
CA TYR A 106 -2.83 -4.32 2.17
C TYR A 106 -1.82 -4.94 1.19
N ILE A 107 -1.35 -4.18 0.21
CA ILE A 107 -0.37 -4.63 -0.79
C ILE A 107 0.95 -5.09 -0.12
N TYR A 108 1.40 -4.37 0.91
CA TYR A 108 2.63 -4.67 1.65
C TYR A 108 2.52 -5.85 2.65
N ARG A 109 1.36 -6.53 2.64
CA ARG A 109 1.08 -7.76 3.39
C ARG A 109 0.85 -8.97 2.48
N LEU A 110 0.98 -8.81 1.16
CA LEU A 110 0.83 -9.91 0.20
C LEU A 110 2.01 -10.88 0.21
N VAL A 111 3.23 -10.35 0.40
CA VAL A 111 4.49 -11.09 0.30
C VAL A 111 5.40 -10.66 1.46
N GLY A 112 6.36 -11.51 1.81
CA GLY A 112 7.39 -11.21 2.80
C GLY A 112 7.01 -11.65 4.22
N PRO A 113 7.77 -11.20 5.23
CA PRO A 113 7.55 -11.61 6.61
C PRO A 113 6.23 -11.06 7.15
N ASN A 114 5.48 -11.91 7.85
CA ASN A 114 4.15 -11.60 8.40
C ASN A 114 3.11 -11.24 7.32
N SER A 115 3.10 -12.02 6.23
CA SER A 115 2.07 -11.96 5.20
C SER A 115 0.68 -12.26 5.79
N TRP A 116 -0.35 -11.68 5.20
CA TRP A 116 -1.74 -11.90 5.61
C TRP A 116 -2.50 -12.58 4.47
N ASP A 117 -3.02 -13.78 4.73
CA ASP A 117 -3.72 -14.60 3.72
C ASP A 117 -4.95 -13.87 3.13
N GLY A 118 -5.64 -13.09 3.96
CA GLY A 118 -6.79 -12.27 3.54
C GLY A 118 -6.44 -11.01 2.76
N ALA A 119 -5.16 -10.68 2.56
CA ALA A 119 -4.75 -9.43 1.90
C ALA A 119 -5.25 -9.35 0.45
N LYS A 120 -5.17 -10.46 -0.30
CA LYS A 120 -5.64 -10.53 -1.69
C LYS A 120 -7.15 -10.27 -1.75
N GLU A 121 -7.93 -10.94 -0.91
CA GLU A 121 -9.38 -10.78 -0.82
C GLU A 121 -9.77 -9.37 -0.38
N ALA A 122 -9.04 -8.78 0.57
CA ALA A 122 -9.26 -7.42 1.04
C ALA A 122 -9.09 -6.39 -0.09
N ILE A 123 -8.13 -6.58 -0.99
CA ILE A 123 -7.92 -5.71 -2.17
C ILE A 123 -9.04 -5.88 -3.20
N TYR A 124 -9.54 -7.10 -3.40
CA TYR A 124 -10.67 -7.35 -4.30
C TYR A 124 -11.96 -6.68 -3.80
N SER A 125 -12.29 -6.90 -2.54
CA SER A 125 -13.51 -6.40 -1.89
C SER A 125 -13.47 -4.90 -1.54
N LEU A 126 -12.32 -4.23 -1.66
CA LEU A 126 -12.13 -2.81 -1.33
C LEU A 126 -13.22 -1.85 -1.90
N PRO A 127 -13.59 -1.89 -3.19
CA PRO A 127 -14.56 -0.97 -3.77
C PRO A 127 -15.98 -1.26 -3.30
N GLU A 128 -16.26 -2.49 -2.91
CA GLU A 128 -17.55 -2.87 -2.32
C GLU A 128 -17.64 -2.32 -0.91
N ARG A 129 -16.59 -2.49 -0.09
CA ARG A 129 -16.52 -1.92 1.27
C ARG A 129 -16.62 -0.40 1.30
N VAL A 130 -16.01 0.30 0.34
CA VAL A 130 -16.12 1.77 0.26
C VAL A 130 -17.54 2.21 -0.10
N LYS A 131 -18.27 1.42 -0.90
CA LYS A 131 -19.62 1.77 -1.37
C LYS A 131 -20.73 1.34 -0.43
N LEU A 132 -20.52 0.27 0.34
CA LEU A 132 -21.50 -0.28 1.26
C LEU A 132 -22.06 0.78 2.24
N PRO A 133 -21.23 1.54 3.00
CA PRO A 133 -21.74 2.54 3.93
C PRO A 133 -22.35 3.76 3.23
N LEU A 134 -22.05 3.97 1.94
CA LEU A 134 -22.65 5.03 1.14
C LEU A 134 -24.03 4.63 0.58
N LYS A 135 -24.37 3.32 0.60
CA LYS A 135 -25.59 2.78 0.00
C LYS A 135 -26.62 2.47 1.10
N ASN A 136 -27.11 3.52 1.77
CA ASN A 136 -28.17 3.39 2.78
C ASN A 136 -29.58 3.16 2.19
N ARG A 137 -29.74 3.28 0.86
CA ARG A 137 -31.01 3.04 0.17
C ARG A 137 -30.82 2.15 -1.06
N GLU A 138 -31.73 1.20 -1.22
CA GLU A 138 -31.84 0.33 -2.38
C GLU A 138 -32.40 1.09 -3.60
N CYS A 139 -31.57 1.88 -4.28
CA CYS A 139 -31.96 2.55 -5.51
C CYS A 139 -31.63 1.71 -6.75
N ARG A 140 -32.52 1.73 -7.77
CA ARG A 140 -32.22 1.21 -9.12
C ARG A 140 -31.08 2.02 -9.75
N THR A 141 -29.85 1.58 -9.52
CA THR A 141 -28.63 2.17 -10.09
C THR A 141 -28.15 1.38 -11.30
N ARG A 142 -27.65 2.09 -12.32
CA ARG A 142 -27.02 1.47 -13.50
C ARG A 142 -25.85 0.58 -13.07
N LYS A 143 -25.67 -0.58 -13.71
CA LYS A 143 -24.69 -1.63 -13.31
C LYS A 143 -23.25 -1.10 -13.16
N HIS A 144 -22.83 -0.12 -13.97
CA HIS A 144 -21.49 0.47 -13.89
C HIS A 144 -21.30 1.38 -12.67
N LYS A 145 -22.33 2.13 -12.24
CA LYS A 145 -22.28 2.94 -11.01
C LYS A 145 -22.19 2.06 -9.76
N LYS A 146 -22.86 0.89 -9.78
CA LYS A 146 -22.78 -0.09 -8.68
C LYS A 146 -21.35 -0.60 -8.45
N ARG A 147 -20.65 -1.08 -9.48
CA ARG A 147 -19.36 -1.79 -9.30
C ARG A 147 -18.12 -0.98 -9.63
N GLY A 148 -18.24 0.10 -10.40
CA GLY A 148 -17.10 0.85 -10.95
C GLY A 148 -16.65 0.26 -12.30
N THR A 149 -16.10 1.12 -13.16
CA THR A 149 -15.79 0.77 -14.56
C THR A 149 -14.71 -0.31 -14.65
N LEU A 150 -13.66 -0.23 -13.82
CA LEU A 150 -12.57 -1.22 -13.76
C LEU A 150 -13.04 -2.60 -13.32
N VAL A 151 -13.86 -2.68 -12.27
CA VAL A 151 -14.44 -3.95 -11.78
C VAL A 151 -15.34 -4.58 -12.85
N ARG A 152 -16.09 -3.76 -13.59
CA ARG A 152 -16.91 -4.22 -14.71
C ARG A 152 -16.07 -4.72 -15.89
N ALA A 153 -14.99 -4.01 -16.22
CA ALA A 153 -14.17 -4.28 -17.41
C ALA A 153 -13.26 -5.51 -17.23
N PHE A 154 -12.63 -5.66 -16.05
CA PHE A 154 -11.60 -6.68 -15.84
C PHE A 154 -11.99 -7.79 -14.85
N PHE A 155 -13.01 -7.58 -14.01
CA PHE A 155 -13.38 -8.48 -12.90
C PHE A 155 -14.84 -8.98 -13.02
N LYS A 156 -15.20 -9.45 -14.22
CA LYS A 156 -16.53 -9.99 -14.50
C LYS A 156 -16.58 -11.48 -14.14
N ARG A 157 -17.15 -11.77 -12.95
CA ARG A 157 -17.47 -13.07 -12.32
C ARG A 157 -16.52 -13.46 -11.20
N GLU A 158 -17.04 -13.35 -9.98
CA GLU A 158 -17.08 -14.44 -9.00
C GLU A 158 -18.25 -14.12 -8.06
N LYS A 159 -19.38 -14.79 -8.27
CA LYS A 159 -20.58 -14.63 -7.45
C LYS A 159 -20.96 -15.96 -6.77
N HIS A 160 -20.06 -16.94 -6.76
CA HIS A 160 -20.33 -18.31 -6.30
C HIS A 160 -19.18 -18.90 -5.49
N MET A 161 -18.73 -18.21 -4.44
CA MET A 161 -17.87 -18.87 -3.45
C MET A 161 -18.17 -18.52 -1.98
N PHE A 162 -19.00 -17.51 -1.69
CA PHE A 162 -19.08 -16.97 -0.33
C PHE A 162 -20.48 -16.83 0.28
N GLU A 163 -21.54 -17.33 -0.37
CA GLU A 163 -22.89 -17.39 0.24
C GLU A 163 -23.14 -18.65 1.10
N LYS A 164 -22.17 -19.57 1.26
CA LYS A 164 -22.42 -20.85 1.96
C LYS A 164 -21.88 -21.00 3.39
N ASN A 165 -21.06 -20.08 3.92
CA ASN A 165 -20.41 -20.28 5.22
C ASN A 165 -20.74 -19.21 6.28
N THR A 166 -21.95 -18.66 6.27
CA THR A 166 -22.39 -17.78 7.37
C THR A 166 -23.88 -17.96 7.65
N VAL A 167 -24.23 -19.16 8.13
CA VAL A 167 -25.43 -19.39 8.94
C VAL A 167 -24.97 -20.21 10.15
N ILE A 168 -24.72 -19.51 11.24
CA ILE A 168 -24.88 -20.00 12.62
C ILE A 168 -25.72 -18.94 13.31
#